data_AF-A0A0L0CJD3-F1
#
_entry.id   AF-A0A0L0CJD3-F1
#
_cell.length_a   1.000
_cell.length_b   1.000
_cell.length_c   1.000
_cell.angle_alpha   90.00
_cell.angle_beta   90.00
_cell.angle_gamma   90.00
#
_symmetry.space_group_name_H-M   'P 1'
#
loop_
_entity.id
_entity.type
_entity.pdbx_description
1 polymer ?
#
loop_
_entity_poly.entity_id
_entity_poly.type
_entity_poly.pdbx_seq_one_letter_code
_entity_poly.pdbx_strand_id
1 'polypeptide(L)'
;MDADGIIPDIIDTKPEAAVHVTYSDGVKVSLGKELQPKQVKDQPEVTWDAEEGSLYTLLMVDPDAPSRAEPKYREALHWLVINIPGNKVSEGQVVAEYIGSGPPEGTGLHRYVFLVFKQAGKISTDKLIPKTSLEGRLNVKTRDYIAKYNLGNPVAGGLKVNMGNELQPKQVKDQPQLKWNAEQGSLYTLLMTDLDPPSRKEPTLREVLHWLVVNIPGNRISEGQVLAEYMSSGPEEGTDLHRYVFLIFKQVEKITTDIFIPKGSFEGRFNVKTRDIIAKYNLGNPIAGNYYLCQYDDYVPILQTTYKK
;
A
#
# COMPACT_ATOMS: atom_id res chain seq x y z
N MET A 1 -6.57 1.85 1.38
CA MET A 1 -7.47 0.75 1.83
C MET A 1 -8.45 1.25 2.89
N ASP A 2 -8.00 1.69 4.07
CA ASP A 2 -8.89 2.23 5.11
C ASP A 2 -9.58 3.52 4.64
N ALA A 3 -8.80 4.51 4.21
CA ALA A 3 -9.35 5.77 3.73
C ALA A 3 -10.11 5.68 2.39
N ASP A 4 -10.01 4.54 1.70
CA ASP A 4 -10.77 4.29 0.49
C ASP A 4 -12.07 3.55 0.78
N GLY A 5 -12.33 3.13 2.03
CA GLY A 5 -13.49 2.31 2.40
C GLY A 5 -13.42 0.90 1.81
N ILE A 6 -12.22 0.35 1.60
CA ILE A 6 -12.05 -1.09 1.31
C ILE A 6 -12.11 -1.88 2.61
N ILE A 7 -11.54 -1.30 3.67
CA ILE A 7 -11.73 -1.69 5.06
C ILE A 7 -12.62 -0.60 5.67
N PRO A 8 -13.75 -0.93 6.33
CA PRO A 8 -14.29 -2.27 6.56
C PRO A 8 -15.25 -2.76 5.47
N ASP A 9 -15.55 -2.02 4.39
CA ASP A 9 -16.70 -2.39 3.53
C ASP A 9 -16.55 -3.77 2.86
N ILE A 10 -15.33 -4.18 2.48
CA ILE A 10 -15.06 -5.39 1.68
C ILE A 10 -14.33 -6.47 2.49
N ILE A 11 -13.34 -6.05 3.26
CA ILE A 11 -12.52 -6.92 4.12
C ILE A 11 -12.35 -6.27 5.49
N ASP A 12 -12.16 -7.11 6.51
CA ASP A 12 -12.03 -6.65 7.90
C ASP A 12 -10.57 -6.40 8.31
N THR A 13 -9.63 -6.99 7.59
CA THR A 13 -8.19 -6.93 7.91
C THR A 13 -7.38 -6.48 6.71
N LYS A 14 -6.38 -5.64 6.96
CA LYS A 14 -5.45 -5.18 5.93
C LYS A 14 -4.58 -6.36 5.47
N PRO A 15 -4.48 -6.62 4.15
CA PRO A 15 -3.62 -7.68 3.66
C PRO A 15 -2.16 -7.44 4.01
N GLU A 16 -1.45 -8.50 4.34
CA GLU A 16 -0.07 -8.43 4.84
C GLU A 16 0.95 -8.09 3.75
N ALA A 17 0.63 -8.40 2.49
CA ALA A 17 1.49 -8.16 1.34
C ALA A 17 0.77 -7.43 0.21
N ALA A 18 1.56 -6.98 -0.76
CA ALA A 18 1.03 -6.43 -2.01
C ALA A 18 0.77 -7.53 -3.03
N VAL A 19 -0.26 -7.33 -3.84
CA VAL A 19 -0.47 -8.07 -5.08
C VAL A 19 0.13 -7.24 -6.22
N HIS A 20 0.92 -7.88 -7.07
CA HIS A 20 1.53 -7.26 -8.24
C HIS A 20 0.68 -7.60 -9.46
N VAL A 21 0.06 -6.60 -10.06
CA VAL A 21 -0.81 -6.76 -11.23
C VAL A 21 -0.21 -5.97 -12.39
N THR A 22 0.07 -6.66 -13.50
CA THR A 22 0.63 -6.07 -14.72
C THR A 22 -0.26 -6.45 -15.90
N TYR A 23 -0.83 -5.45 -16.56
CA TYR A 23 -1.59 -5.63 -17.79
C TYR A 23 -0.66 -5.69 -19.01
N SER A 24 -1.25 -6.06 -20.16
CA SER A 24 -0.60 -5.90 -21.46
C SER A 24 -0.05 -4.47 -21.64
N ASP A 25 1.01 -4.34 -22.43
CA ASP A 25 1.76 -3.09 -22.65
C ASP A 25 2.51 -2.56 -21.41
N GLY A 26 2.66 -3.37 -20.36
CA GLY A 26 3.48 -3.06 -19.18
C GLY A 26 2.79 -2.14 -18.16
N VAL A 27 1.48 -1.94 -18.29
CA VAL A 27 0.70 -1.13 -17.35
C VAL A 27 0.61 -1.82 -15.99
N LYS A 28 1.34 -1.28 -15.01
CA LYS A 28 1.31 -1.78 -13.62
C LYS A 28 0.22 -1.09 -12.81
N VAL A 29 -0.50 -1.88 -12.04
CA VAL A 29 -1.45 -1.39 -11.02
C VAL A 29 -0.67 -1.02 -9.76
N SER A 30 -1.00 0.12 -9.18
CA SER A 30 -0.69 0.46 -7.80
C SER A 30 -1.98 0.96 -7.13
N LEU A 31 -2.07 0.87 -5.79
CA LEU A 31 -3.33 1.12 -5.07
C LEU A 31 -3.90 2.51 -5.33
N GLY A 32 -5.10 2.62 -5.91
CA GLY A 32 -5.70 3.92 -6.21
C GLY A 32 -5.11 4.63 -7.42
N LYS A 33 -4.19 4.01 -8.16
CA LYS A 33 -3.81 4.50 -9.50
C LYS A 33 -5.03 4.39 -10.41
N GLU A 34 -5.33 5.49 -11.09
CA GLU A 34 -6.38 5.53 -12.10
C GLU A 34 -5.89 4.89 -13.39
N LEU A 35 -6.71 4.00 -13.95
CA LEU A 35 -6.46 3.29 -15.20
C LEU A 35 -7.69 3.39 -16.09
N GLN A 36 -7.48 3.49 -17.39
CA GLN A 36 -8.56 3.57 -18.37
C GLN A 36 -9.09 2.16 -18.69
N PRO A 37 -10.40 1.98 -18.91
CA PRO A 37 -10.99 0.70 -19.30
C PRO A 37 -10.24 -0.01 -20.44
N LYS A 38 -9.75 0.73 -21.43
CA LYS A 38 -8.97 0.19 -22.55
C LYS A 38 -7.65 -0.47 -22.14
N GLN A 39 -7.03 -0.01 -21.05
CA GLN A 39 -5.76 -0.55 -20.53
C GLN A 39 -5.97 -1.82 -19.71
N VAL A 40 -7.19 -2.04 -19.22
CA VAL A 40 -7.56 -3.12 -18.31
C VAL A 40 -8.64 -4.03 -18.91
N LYS A 41 -8.75 -4.06 -20.24
CA LYS A 41 -9.76 -4.87 -20.94
C LYS A 41 -9.40 -6.36 -20.95
N ASP A 42 -8.10 -6.66 -20.97
CA ASP A 42 -7.56 -8.01 -21.07
C ASP A 42 -7.05 -8.48 -19.71
N GLN A 43 -7.06 -9.79 -19.47
CA GLN A 43 -6.62 -10.37 -18.20
C GLN A 43 -5.16 -10.00 -17.91
N PRO A 44 -4.84 -9.49 -16.70
CA PRO A 44 -3.46 -9.17 -16.32
C PRO A 44 -2.69 -10.41 -15.87
N GLU A 45 -1.36 -10.28 -15.87
CA GLU A 45 -0.50 -11.12 -15.05
C GLU A 45 -0.60 -10.67 -13.59
N VAL A 46 -0.81 -11.62 -12.67
CA VAL A 46 -0.94 -11.36 -11.24
C VAL A 46 0.02 -12.24 -10.45
N THR A 47 0.85 -11.62 -9.63
CA THR A 47 1.82 -12.32 -8.78
C THR A 47 1.81 -11.78 -7.35
N TRP A 48 2.28 -12.60 -6.42
CA TRP A 48 2.46 -12.26 -5.01
C TRP A 48 3.56 -13.15 -4.41
N ASP A 49 4.01 -12.78 -3.21
CA ASP A 49 4.89 -13.60 -2.39
C ASP A 49 4.09 -14.81 -1.87
N ALA A 50 4.34 -15.99 -2.42
CA ALA A 50 3.62 -17.22 -2.10
C ALA A 50 4.47 -18.20 -1.30
N GLU A 51 3.85 -18.91 -0.37
CA GLU A 51 4.45 -20.00 0.39
C GLU A 51 4.52 -21.25 -0.47
N GLU A 52 5.67 -21.94 -0.42
CA GLU A 52 5.90 -23.16 -1.18
C GLU A 52 4.88 -24.25 -0.81
N GLY A 53 4.38 -24.96 -1.83
CA GLY A 53 3.39 -26.04 -1.66
C GLY A 53 1.97 -25.57 -1.30
N SER A 54 1.73 -24.27 -1.13
CA SER A 54 0.41 -23.74 -0.76
C SER A 54 -0.48 -23.44 -1.98
N LEU A 55 -1.79 -23.53 -1.77
CA LEU A 55 -2.82 -23.15 -2.74
C LEU A 55 -3.43 -21.80 -2.37
N TYR A 56 -3.83 -21.04 -3.39
CA TYR A 56 -4.37 -19.70 -3.22
C TYR A 56 -5.64 -19.47 -4.02
N THR A 57 -6.44 -18.52 -3.55
CA THR A 57 -7.61 -17.96 -4.22
C THR A 57 -7.35 -16.50 -4.56
N LEU A 58 -7.65 -16.09 -5.79
CA LEU A 58 -7.63 -14.70 -6.27
C LEU A 58 -9.06 -14.23 -6.55
N LEU A 59 -9.45 -13.08 -5.98
CA LEU A 59 -10.68 -12.35 -6.28
C LEU A 59 -10.34 -10.99 -6.89
N MET A 60 -11.14 -10.57 -7.88
CA MET A 60 -11.24 -9.19 -8.33
C MET A 60 -12.69 -8.72 -8.22
N VAL A 61 -12.94 -7.66 -7.46
CA VAL A 61 -14.29 -7.13 -7.21
C VAL A 61 -14.37 -5.62 -7.39
N ASP A 62 -15.55 -5.13 -7.79
CA ASP A 62 -15.92 -3.72 -7.86
C ASP A 62 -17.00 -3.43 -6.80
N PRO A 63 -16.68 -2.69 -5.72
CA PRO A 63 -17.63 -2.33 -4.69
C PRO A 63 -18.47 -1.11 -5.04
N ASP A 64 -18.20 -0.47 -6.17
CA ASP A 64 -18.82 0.79 -6.57
C ASP A 64 -19.90 0.58 -7.64
N ALA A 65 -20.29 -0.65 -7.97
CA ALA A 65 -21.33 -0.87 -8.98
C ALA A 65 -22.75 -0.50 -8.46
N PRO A 66 -23.59 0.23 -9.25
CA PRO A 66 -23.27 0.89 -10.51
C PRO A 66 -22.57 2.25 -10.33
N SER A 67 -22.69 2.90 -9.17
CA SER A 67 -21.86 4.05 -8.80
C SER A 67 -21.45 3.99 -7.33
N ARG A 68 -20.33 4.64 -6.98
CA ARG A 68 -19.88 4.72 -5.58
C ARG A 68 -20.89 5.45 -4.67
N ALA A 69 -21.63 6.42 -5.23
CA ALA A 69 -22.63 7.19 -4.52
C ALA A 69 -23.90 6.36 -4.22
N GLU A 70 -24.30 5.48 -5.16
CA GLU A 70 -25.47 4.62 -5.03
C GLU A 70 -25.11 3.17 -5.41
N PRO A 71 -24.37 2.44 -4.56
CA PRO A 71 -23.75 1.16 -4.91
C PRO A 71 -24.73 -0.02 -4.83
N LYS A 72 -25.82 0.06 -5.61
CA LYS A 72 -26.93 -0.91 -5.63
C LYS A 72 -26.51 -2.35 -5.95
N TYR A 73 -25.43 -2.53 -6.72
CA TYR A 73 -24.94 -3.84 -7.17
C TYR A 73 -23.67 -4.30 -6.44
N ARG A 74 -23.28 -3.60 -5.36
CA ARG A 74 -22.10 -3.93 -4.56
C ARG A 74 -22.18 -5.36 -4.01
N GLU A 75 -21.18 -6.20 -4.17
CA GLU A 75 -19.98 -6.07 -4.99
C GLU A 75 -20.23 -6.73 -6.36
N ALA A 76 -19.61 -6.22 -7.43
CA ALA A 76 -19.59 -6.87 -8.73
C ALA A 76 -18.33 -7.73 -8.88
N LEU A 77 -18.50 -9.02 -9.22
CA LEU A 77 -17.42 -9.98 -9.41
C LEU A 77 -16.82 -9.88 -10.81
N HIS A 78 -15.57 -9.44 -10.87
CA HIS A 78 -14.82 -9.33 -12.12
C HIS A 78 -14.01 -10.57 -12.44
N TRP A 79 -13.43 -11.23 -11.42
CA TRP A 79 -12.60 -12.41 -11.62
C TRP A 79 -12.53 -13.25 -10.35
N LEU A 80 -12.57 -14.59 -10.49
CA LEU A 80 -12.37 -15.53 -9.39
C LEU A 80 -11.60 -16.75 -9.89
N VAL A 81 -10.42 -16.99 -9.31
CA VAL A 81 -9.60 -18.16 -9.56
C VAL A 81 -9.26 -18.82 -8.23
N ILE A 82 -9.45 -20.13 -8.11
CA ILE A 82 -9.15 -20.93 -6.92
C ILE A 82 -8.07 -21.96 -7.24
N ASN A 83 -7.56 -22.64 -6.23
CA ASN A 83 -6.58 -23.72 -6.37
C ASN A 83 -5.32 -23.30 -7.14
N ILE A 84 -4.92 -22.04 -7.02
CA ILE A 84 -3.71 -21.50 -7.66
C ILE A 84 -2.50 -22.07 -6.93
N PRO A 85 -1.61 -22.85 -7.58
CA PRO A 85 -0.39 -23.33 -6.95
C PRO A 85 0.63 -22.20 -6.82
N GLY A 86 0.99 -21.85 -5.58
CA GLY A 86 1.87 -20.71 -5.32
C GLY A 86 1.27 -19.40 -5.86
N ASN A 87 1.93 -18.79 -6.85
CA ASN A 87 1.46 -17.56 -7.52
C ASN A 87 1.16 -17.76 -9.01
N LYS A 88 1.00 -19.02 -9.46
CA LYS A 88 0.82 -19.34 -10.88
C LYS A 88 -0.65 -19.32 -11.28
N VAL A 89 -1.22 -18.13 -11.43
CA VAL A 89 -2.67 -17.94 -11.67
C VAL A 89 -3.20 -18.75 -12.86
N SER A 90 -2.39 -18.91 -13.92
CA SER A 90 -2.75 -19.70 -15.11
C SER A 90 -2.92 -21.20 -14.84
N GLU A 91 -2.33 -21.72 -13.76
CA GLU A 91 -2.47 -23.12 -13.34
C GLU A 91 -3.64 -23.31 -12.34
N GLY A 92 -4.32 -22.23 -11.94
CA GLY A 92 -5.49 -22.27 -11.08
C GLY A 92 -6.78 -22.65 -11.81
N GLN A 93 -7.81 -23.01 -11.04
CA GLN A 93 -9.15 -23.27 -11.54
C GLN A 93 -9.96 -21.97 -11.61
N VAL A 94 -10.40 -21.57 -12.79
CA VAL A 94 -11.27 -20.41 -12.99
C VAL A 94 -12.70 -20.73 -12.59
N VAL A 95 -13.25 -19.96 -11.65
CA VAL A 95 -14.66 -20.06 -11.21
C VAL A 95 -15.50 -18.92 -11.79
N ALA A 96 -14.91 -17.74 -11.99
CA ALA A 96 -15.51 -16.67 -12.77
C ALA A 96 -14.45 -16.11 -13.71
N GLU A 97 -14.70 -16.13 -15.01
CA GLU A 97 -13.76 -15.59 -16.00
C GLU A 97 -13.57 -14.09 -15.83
N TYR A 98 -12.37 -13.62 -16.17
CA TYR A 98 -12.00 -12.21 -16.11
C TYR A 98 -12.91 -11.35 -17.01
N ILE A 99 -13.45 -10.27 -16.43
CA ILE A 99 -14.04 -9.16 -17.18
C ILE A 99 -13.31 -7.87 -16.80
N GLY A 100 -12.94 -7.09 -17.82
CA GLY A 100 -12.29 -5.80 -17.63
C GLY A 100 -13.19 -4.78 -16.92
N SER A 101 -12.62 -3.64 -16.57
CA SER A 101 -13.38 -2.52 -16.00
C SER A 101 -14.37 -1.94 -17.01
N GLY A 102 -15.61 -1.71 -16.58
CA GLY A 102 -16.66 -1.12 -17.41
C GLY A 102 -17.63 -0.28 -16.58
N PRO A 103 -17.15 0.75 -15.86
CA PRO A 103 -18.03 1.62 -15.09
C PRO A 103 -19.00 2.35 -16.04
N PRO A 104 -20.29 2.47 -15.72
CA PRO A 104 -21.24 3.18 -16.57
C PRO A 104 -20.88 4.66 -16.73
N GLU A 105 -21.32 5.28 -17.83
CA GLU A 105 -21.08 6.71 -18.04
C GLU A 105 -21.71 7.55 -16.92
N GLY A 106 -20.97 8.53 -16.41
CA GLY A 106 -21.43 9.44 -15.37
C GLY A 106 -21.39 8.90 -13.94
N THR A 107 -20.89 7.69 -13.70
CA THR A 107 -20.83 7.09 -12.35
C THR A 107 -19.54 7.38 -11.58
N GLY A 108 -18.59 8.06 -12.23
CA GLY A 108 -17.31 8.44 -11.65
C GLY A 108 -16.29 7.30 -11.63
N LEU A 109 -15.29 7.42 -10.74
CA LEU A 109 -14.26 6.40 -10.57
C LEU A 109 -14.76 5.22 -9.74
N HIS A 110 -14.54 4.01 -10.24
CA HIS A 110 -14.80 2.76 -9.53
C HIS A 110 -13.49 2.17 -9.00
N ARG A 111 -13.57 1.54 -7.83
CA ARG A 111 -12.46 0.82 -7.20
C ARG A 111 -12.46 -0.63 -7.70
N TYR A 112 -11.39 -1.07 -8.36
CA TYR A 112 -11.22 -2.49 -8.71
C TYR A 112 -10.21 -3.12 -7.76
N VAL A 113 -10.67 -4.04 -6.93
CA VAL A 113 -9.92 -4.57 -5.78
C VAL A 113 -9.47 -5.99 -6.06
N PHE A 114 -8.15 -6.21 -6.07
CA PHE A 114 -7.57 -7.55 -6.14
C PHE A 114 -7.25 -8.04 -4.72
N LEU A 115 -7.75 -9.23 -4.37
CA LEU A 115 -7.54 -9.87 -3.07
C LEU A 115 -7.05 -11.30 -3.28
N VAL A 116 -5.99 -11.66 -2.58
CA VAL A 116 -5.46 -13.02 -2.58
C VAL A 116 -5.60 -13.62 -1.19
N PHE A 117 -6.03 -14.87 -1.12
CA PHE A 117 -6.20 -15.63 0.11
C PHE A 117 -5.44 -16.95 0.03
N LYS A 118 -4.76 -17.35 1.12
CA LYS A 118 -4.19 -18.69 1.24
C LYS A 118 -5.30 -19.67 1.57
N GLN A 119 -5.37 -20.78 0.85
CA GLN A 119 -6.36 -21.83 1.11
C GLN A 119 -5.87 -22.78 2.20
N ALA A 120 -6.77 -23.23 3.08
CA ALA A 120 -6.50 -24.30 4.04
C ALA A 120 -6.33 -25.68 3.35
N GLY A 121 -6.80 -25.82 2.12
CA GLY A 121 -6.72 -27.03 1.32
C GLY A 121 -7.28 -26.83 -0.10
N LYS A 122 -7.35 -27.91 -0.88
CA LYS A 122 -7.93 -27.86 -2.22
C LYS A 122 -9.44 -27.62 -2.13
N ILE A 123 -9.94 -26.61 -2.85
CA ILE A 123 -11.36 -26.30 -2.96
C ILE A 123 -11.95 -27.11 -4.11
N SER A 124 -13.12 -27.72 -3.91
CA SER A 124 -13.84 -28.44 -4.97
C SER A 124 -15.11 -27.70 -5.35
N THR A 125 -15.24 -27.35 -6.63
CA THR A 125 -16.48 -26.80 -7.21
C THR A 125 -16.48 -27.07 -8.71
N ASP A 126 -17.66 -27.24 -9.28
CA ASP A 126 -17.95 -27.32 -10.71
C ASP A 126 -18.43 -25.99 -11.30
N LYS A 127 -18.57 -24.95 -10.46
CA LYS A 127 -19.08 -23.64 -10.86
C LYS A 127 -18.12 -22.94 -11.83
N LEU A 128 -18.66 -22.47 -12.95
CA LEU A 128 -18.01 -21.58 -13.89
C LEU A 128 -18.98 -20.45 -14.27
N ILE A 129 -18.56 -19.20 -14.11
CA ILE A 129 -19.27 -18.00 -14.56
C ILE A 129 -18.53 -17.47 -15.80
N PRO A 130 -19.09 -17.63 -17.01
CA PRO A 130 -18.47 -17.11 -18.23
C PRO A 130 -18.38 -15.58 -18.24
N LYS A 131 -17.44 -15.02 -18.99
CA LYS A 131 -17.28 -13.56 -19.17
C LYS A 131 -18.46 -12.91 -19.88
N THR A 132 -19.27 -13.69 -20.59
CA THR A 132 -20.48 -13.26 -21.29
C THR A 132 -21.73 -13.25 -20.39
N SER A 133 -21.64 -13.71 -19.14
CA SER A 133 -22.77 -13.76 -18.21
C SER A 133 -22.69 -12.67 -17.15
N LEU A 134 -23.80 -11.98 -16.92
CA LEU A 134 -24.01 -11.10 -15.76
C LEU A 134 -24.53 -11.87 -14.53
N GLU A 135 -25.12 -13.05 -14.75
CA GLU A 135 -25.65 -13.87 -13.66
C GLU A 135 -24.52 -14.34 -12.74
N GLY A 136 -24.71 -14.17 -11.44
CA GLY A 136 -23.71 -14.53 -10.43
C GLY A 136 -22.55 -13.55 -10.31
N ARG A 137 -22.57 -12.41 -11.03
CA ARG A 137 -21.56 -11.35 -10.89
C ARG A 137 -21.98 -10.20 -9.99
N LEU A 138 -23.24 -9.77 -10.05
CA LEU A 138 -23.71 -8.62 -9.26
C LEU A 138 -24.16 -9.05 -7.86
N ASN A 139 -24.10 -8.12 -6.90
CA ASN A 139 -24.51 -8.33 -5.51
C ASN A 139 -23.78 -9.50 -4.82
N VAL A 140 -22.58 -9.85 -5.28
CA VAL A 140 -21.76 -10.80 -4.54
C VAL A 140 -21.19 -10.12 -3.29
N LYS A 141 -20.75 -10.92 -2.32
CA LYS A 141 -19.96 -10.43 -1.18
C LYS A 141 -18.66 -11.18 -1.11
N THR A 142 -17.54 -10.46 -1.04
CA THR A 142 -16.23 -11.08 -0.79
C THR A 142 -16.27 -11.94 0.47
N ARG A 143 -16.99 -11.49 1.51
CA ARG A 143 -17.21 -12.23 2.76
C ARG A 143 -17.90 -13.58 2.58
N ASP A 144 -18.84 -13.70 1.64
CA ASP A 144 -19.51 -14.98 1.39
C ASP A 144 -18.52 -16.00 0.81
N TYR A 145 -17.57 -15.56 -0.03
CA TYR A 145 -16.49 -16.42 -0.53
C TYR A 145 -15.50 -16.79 0.57
N ILE A 146 -15.14 -15.84 1.45
CA ILE A 146 -14.27 -16.10 2.60
C ILE A 146 -14.89 -17.18 3.49
N ALA A 147 -16.18 -17.05 3.83
CA ALA A 147 -16.90 -18.01 4.65
C ALA A 147 -17.08 -19.36 3.93
N LYS A 148 -17.55 -19.34 2.68
CA LYS A 148 -17.81 -20.55 1.88
C LYS A 148 -16.57 -21.42 1.68
N TYR A 149 -15.42 -20.80 1.46
CA TYR A 149 -14.16 -21.50 1.16
C TYR A 149 -13.17 -21.51 2.33
N ASN A 150 -13.56 -21.02 3.51
CA ASN A 150 -12.72 -20.96 4.71
C ASN A 150 -11.34 -20.31 4.44
N LEU A 151 -11.35 -19.13 3.81
CA LEU A 151 -10.14 -18.47 3.29
C LEU A 151 -9.34 -17.67 4.33
N GLY A 152 -9.90 -17.46 5.53
CA GLY A 152 -9.28 -16.60 6.54
C GLY A 152 -9.11 -15.16 6.05
N ASN A 153 -8.03 -14.50 6.50
CA ASN A 153 -7.70 -13.13 6.11
C ASN A 153 -7.01 -13.08 4.74
N PRO A 154 -7.18 -11.99 3.97
CA PRO A 154 -6.43 -11.80 2.73
C PRO A 154 -4.94 -11.68 3.02
N VAL A 155 -4.12 -12.42 2.28
CA VAL A 155 -2.66 -12.42 2.40
C VAL A 155 -2.00 -11.38 1.49
N ALA A 156 -2.63 -11.04 0.36
CA ALA A 156 -2.15 -9.99 -0.52
C ALA A 156 -3.29 -9.10 -1.04
N GLY A 157 -2.97 -7.82 -1.21
CA GLY A 157 -3.88 -6.75 -1.65
C GLY A 157 -3.49 -5.35 -1.17
N GLY A 158 -2.52 -5.24 -0.26
CA GLY A 158 -2.03 -3.98 0.31
C GLY A 158 -0.94 -3.29 -0.54
N LEU A 159 -0.40 -2.17 -0.05
CA LEU A 159 0.73 -1.47 -0.66
C LEU A 159 2.01 -1.91 0.03
N LYS A 160 3.01 -2.34 -0.74
CA LYS A 160 4.37 -2.61 -0.25
C LYS A 160 5.30 -1.56 -0.85
N VAL A 161 6.12 -0.96 0.00
CA VAL A 161 7.23 -0.11 -0.44
C VAL A 161 8.34 -1.04 -0.92
N ASN A 162 8.64 -1.01 -2.21
CA ASN A 162 9.78 -1.71 -2.81
C ASN A 162 10.83 -0.66 -3.17
N MET A 163 12.11 -1.02 -3.09
CA MET A 163 13.17 -0.05 -3.31
C MET A 163 13.03 0.68 -4.66
N GLY A 164 12.77 1.99 -4.58
CA GLY A 164 12.62 2.87 -5.74
C GLY A 164 11.29 2.77 -6.48
N ASN A 165 10.26 2.12 -5.94
CA ASN A 165 8.95 2.12 -6.57
C ASN A 165 8.28 3.50 -6.49
N GLU A 166 7.49 3.84 -7.50
CA GLU A 166 6.72 5.09 -7.51
C GLU A 166 5.39 4.91 -6.77
N LEU A 167 5.17 5.76 -5.77
CA LEU A 167 3.96 5.86 -4.98
C LEU A 167 3.39 7.28 -5.05
N GLN A 168 2.07 7.40 -5.04
CA GLN A 168 1.35 8.67 -5.05
C GLN A 168 1.14 9.17 -3.60
N PRO A 169 1.10 10.49 -3.36
CA PRO A 169 0.82 11.07 -2.06
C PRO A 169 -0.40 10.44 -1.37
N LYS A 170 -1.50 10.22 -2.11
CA LYS A 170 -2.70 9.58 -1.55
C LYS A 170 -2.49 8.14 -1.05
N GLN A 171 -1.50 7.43 -1.59
CA GLN A 171 -1.15 6.05 -1.21
C GLN A 171 -0.33 5.98 0.09
N VAL A 172 0.39 7.05 0.40
CA VAL A 172 1.33 7.14 1.54
C VAL A 172 0.88 8.17 2.58
N LYS A 173 -0.38 8.61 2.53
CA LYS A 173 -0.93 9.57 3.49
C LYS A 173 -0.95 9.09 4.93
N ASP A 174 -1.07 7.78 5.11
CA ASP A 174 -1.11 7.12 6.42
C ASP A 174 0.28 6.58 6.78
N GLN A 175 0.58 6.55 8.08
CA GLN A 175 1.85 6.03 8.59
C GLN A 175 2.06 4.58 8.10
N PRO A 176 3.22 4.27 7.47
CA PRO A 176 3.49 2.93 6.99
C PRO A 176 3.80 1.96 8.14
N GLN A 177 3.58 0.67 7.89
CA GLN A 177 4.11 -0.40 8.73
C GLN A 177 5.52 -0.75 8.27
N LEU A 178 6.46 -0.82 9.20
CA LEU A 178 7.83 -1.24 8.93
C LEU A 178 8.17 -2.47 9.78
N LYS A 179 8.91 -3.40 9.19
CA LYS A 179 9.50 -4.55 9.88
C LYS A 179 10.96 -4.66 9.47
N TRP A 180 11.81 -5.02 10.43
CA TRP A 180 13.21 -5.37 10.23
C TRP A 180 13.59 -6.49 11.20
N ASN A 181 14.72 -7.13 10.93
CA ASN A 181 15.31 -8.11 11.83
C ASN A 181 15.93 -7.38 13.01
N ALA A 182 15.22 -7.38 14.13
CA ALA A 182 15.66 -6.73 15.36
C ALA A 182 16.31 -7.74 16.30
N GLU A 183 17.40 -7.33 16.94
CA GLU A 183 18.08 -8.09 17.98
C GLU A 183 17.29 -7.97 19.29
N GLN A 184 17.16 -9.09 20.00
CA GLN A 184 16.41 -9.14 21.25
C GLN A 184 17.00 -8.17 22.28
N GLY A 185 16.14 -7.39 22.94
CA GLY A 185 16.53 -6.43 23.97
C GLY A 185 17.19 -5.14 23.46
N SER A 186 17.38 -4.99 22.14
CA SER A 186 17.99 -3.79 21.56
C SER A 186 16.97 -2.68 21.30
N LEU A 187 17.46 -1.44 21.36
CA LEU A 187 16.72 -0.24 20.97
C LEU A 187 17.10 0.21 19.55
N TYR A 188 16.17 0.83 18.86
CA TYR A 188 16.35 1.29 17.49
C TYR A 188 15.82 2.71 17.27
N THR A 189 16.41 3.39 16.30
CA THR A 189 15.94 4.66 15.76
C THR A 189 15.43 4.45 14.32
N LEU A 190 14.25 4.97 14.03
CA LEU A 190 13.69 5.09 12.70
C LEU A 190 13.77 6.56 12.25
N LEU A 191 14.31 6.79 11.06
CA LEU A 191 14.36 8.08 10.40
C LEU A 191 13.74 7.96 9.00
N MET A 192 12.81 8.86 8.68
CA MET A 192 12.29 9.07 7.33
C MET A 192 12.60 10.49 6.86
N THR A 193 13.20 10.62 5.67
CA THR A 193 13.59 11.92 5.12
C THR A 193 13.33 12.03 3.63
N ASP A 194 13.04 13.24 3.17
CA ASP A 194 12.99 13.61 1.75
C ASP A 194 14.32 14.26 1.34
N LEU A 195 14.94 13.74 0.28
CA LEU A 195 16.27 14.16 -0.18
C LEU A 195 16.23 15.24 -1.26
N ASP A 196 15.05 15.52 -1.79
CA ASP A 196 14.86 16.27 -3.01
C ASP A 196 14.17 17.65 -2.87
N PRO A 197 13.67 18.16 -1.72
CA PRO A 197 13.02 19.48 -1.73
C PRO A 197 13.96 20.64 -2.08
N PRO A 198 13.48 21.64 -2.83
CA PRO A 198 12.17 21.70 -3.49
C PRO A 198 12.03 20.78 -4.72
N SER A 199 13.12 20.50 -5.44
CA SER A 199 13.15 19.49 -6.51
C SER A 199 14.49 18.78 -6.58
N ARG A 200 14.54 17.57 -7.14
CA ARG A 200 15.77 16.78 -7.24
C ARG A 200 16.85 17.48 -8.08
N LYS A 201 16.46 18.32 -9.04
CA LYS A 201 17.38 19.17 -9.83
C LYS A 201 18.02 20.27 -8.99
N GLU A 202 17.26 20.88 -8.08
CA GLU A 202 17.71 22.00 -7.25
C GLU A 202 17.32 21.79 -5.78
N PRO A 203 17.92 20.81 -5.07
CA PRO A 203 17.41 20.38 -3.77
C PRO A 203 18.00 21.25 -2.65
N THR A 204 17.70 22.55 -2.67
CA THR A 204 18.23 23.57 -1.75
C THR A 204 17.67 23.48 -0.33
N LEU A 205 16.52 22.83 -0.15
CA LEU A 205 15.85 22.62 1.15
C LEU A 205 16.11 21.23 1.74
N ARG A 206 16.85 20.36 1.02
CA ARG A 206 17.18 19.03 1.50
C ARG A 206 18.04 19.11 2.77
N GLU A 207 17.94 18.20 3.70
CA GLU A 207 16.98 17.10 3.76
C GLU A 207 15.75 17.58 4.56
N VAL A 208 14.56 17.09 4.23
CA VAL A 208 13.34 17.38 5.01
C VAL A 208 12.97 16.18 5.86
N LEU A 209 12.88 16.35 7.18
CA LEU A 209 12.55 15.29 8.11
C LEU A 209 11.04 14.98 8.10
N HIS A 210 10.68 13.78 7.66
CA HIS A 210 9.29 13.34 7.59
C HIS A 210 8.86 12.55 8.83
N TRP A 211 9.74 11.77 9.45
CA TRP A 211 9.41 10.97 10.62
C TRP A 211 10.68 10.62 11.42
N LEU A 212 10.63 10.76 12.73
CA LEU A 212 11.73 10.38 13.62
C LEU A 212 11.19 9.73 14.89
N VAL A 213 11.57 8.48 15.13
CA VAL A 213 11.21 7.74 16.33
C VAL A 213 12.47 7.10 16.90
N VAL A 214 12.73 7.33 18.18
CA VAL A 214 13.87 6.78 18.92
C VAL A 214 13.39 5.81 19.98
N ASN A 215 14.32 5.08 20.59
CA ASN A 215 14.05 4.15 21.69
C ASN A 215 13.01 3.07 21.34
N ILE A 216 12.96 2.65 20.07
CA ILE A 216 12.04 1.60 19.61
C ILE A 216 12.53 0.25 20.15
N PRO A 217 11.78 -0.46 21.00
CA PRO A 217 12.20 -1.75 21.50
C PRO A 217 11.98 -2.84 20.43
N GLY A 218 13.06 -3.46 19.98
CA GLY A 218 13.01 -4.42 18.87
C GLY A 218 12.52 -3.77 17.58
N ASN A 219 11.34 -4.16 17.10
CA ASN A 219 10.69 -3.60 15.91
C ASN A 219 9.30 -2.99 16.20
N ARG A 220 9.00 -2.70 17.48
CA ARG A 220 7.69 -2.21 17.92
C ARG A 220 7.64 -0.69 17.92
N ILE A 221 7.53 -0.09 16.74
CA ILE A 221 7.58 1.38 16.55
C ILE A 221 6.60 2.13 17.49
N SER A 222 5.42 1.56 17.73
CA SER A 222 4.40 2.16 18.62
C SER A 222 4.84 2.30 20.09
N GLU A 223 5.88 1.58 20.50
CA GLU A 223 6.47 1.68 21.85
C GLU A 223 7.70 2.62 21.89
N GLY A 224 8.11 3.17 20.74
CA GLY A 224 9.20 4.14 20.65
C GLY A 224 8.77 5.56 21.05
N GLN A 225 9.74 6.40 21.36
CA GLN A 225 9.54 7.83 21.59
C GLN A 225 9.56 8.58 20.25
N VAL A 226 8.44 9.19 19.90
CA VAL A 226 8.32 10.00 18.67
C VAL A 226 8.97 11.37 18.91
N LEU A 227 10.01 11.70 18.12
CA LEU A 227 10.64 13.02 18.14
C LEU A 227 10.14 13.93 17.03
N ALA A 228 9.72 13.36 15.90
CA ALA A 228 9.01 14.07 14.85
C ALA A 228 7.90 13.19 14.34
N GLU A 229 6.64 13.62 14.42
CA GLU A 229 5.50 12.84 13.95
C GLU A 229 5.54 12.64 12.44
N TYR A 230 4.90 11.56 11.96
CA TYR A 230 4.84 11.22 10.54
C TYR A 230 4.16 12.33 9.72
N MET A 231 4.92 12.88 8.77
CA MET A 231 4.45 13.77 7.73
C MET A 231 4.42 13.02 6.40
N SER A 232 3.27 12.99 5.73
CA SER A 232 3.13 12.32 4.44
C SER A 232 4.01 12.99 3.37
N SER A 233 4.30 12.23 2.32
CA SER A 233 4.86 12.79 1.09
C SER A 233 3.88 13.76 0.46
N GLY A 234 4.39 14.93 0.08
CA GLY A 234 3.61 16.01 -0.52
C GLY A 234 4.49 16.93 -1.38
N PRO A 235 5.17 16.37 -2.40
CA PRO A 235 5.99 17.17 -3.33
C PRO A 235 5.12 18.23 -4.01
N GLU A 236 5.71 19.39 -4.29
CA GLU A 236 5.00 20.53 -4.86
C GLU A 236 4.63 20.30 -6.34
N GLU A 237 3.58 20.98 -6.80
CA GLU A 237 3.17 20.90 -8.20
C GLU A 237 4.29 21.39 -9.12
N GLY A 238 4.60 20.61 -10.16
CA GLY A 238 5.64 20.95 -11.14
C GLY A 238 7.06 20.51 -10.75
N THR A 239 7.27 19.88 -9.59
CA THR A 239 8.56 19.25 -9.24
C THR A 239 8.67 17.84 -9.81
N ASP A 240 9.89 17.30 -9.86
CA ASP A 240 10.14 15.93 -10.31
C ASP A 240 9.86 14.90 -9.19
N LEU A 241 10.26 13.63 -9.40
CA LEU A 241 10.10 12.60 -8.38
C LEU A 241 11.05 12.85 -7.20
N HIS A 242 10.47 12.94 -6.00
CA HIS A 242 11.17 13.02 -4.72
C HIS A 242 11.46 11.64 -4.14
N ARG A 243 12.60 11.48 -3.47
CA ARG A 243 13.03 10.25 -2.79
C ARG A 243 12.78 10.36 -1.30
N TYR A 244 11.80 9.57 -0.85
CA TYR A 244 11.46 9.42 0.56
C TYR A 244 12.16 8.18 1.12
N VAL A 245 13.19 8.40 1.93
CA VAL A 245 14.10 7.37 2.43
C VAL A 245 13.78 7.03 3.88
N PHE A 246 13.67 5.75 4.18
CA PHE A 246 13.59 5.20 5.53
C PHE A 246 14.93 4.57 5.91
N LEU A 247 15.42 4.87 7.10
CA LEU A 247 16.63 4.29 7.68
C LEU A 247 16.36 3.81 9.09
N ILE A 248 16.88 2.62 9.41
CA ILE A 248 16.84 2.04 10.76
C ILE A 248 18.25 1.96 11.31
N PHE A 249 18.45 2.43 12.53
CA PHE A 249 19.72 2.38 13.24
C PHE A 249 19.57 1.62 14.55
N LYS A 250 20.53 0.75 14.87
CA LYS A 250 20.63 0.15 16.21
C LYS A 250 21.21 1.19 17.16
N GLN A 251 20.53 1.46 18.27
CA GLN A 251 21.03 2.36 19.28
C GLN A 251 22.05 1.65 20.18
N VAL A 252 23.14 2.36 20.48
CA VAL A 252 24.11 1.92 21.48
C VAL A 252 23.57 2.12 22.90
N GLU A 253 22.81 3.19 23.10
CA GLU A 253 22.20 3.53 24.39
C GLU A 253 20.81 4.15 24.22
N LYS A 254 20.06 4.25 25.33
CA LYS A 254 18.76 4.93 25.33
C LYS A 254 18.97 6.43 25.12
N ILE A 255 18.27 7.00 24.14
CA ILE A 255 18.32 8.43 23.84
C ILE A 255 17.40 9.16 24.84
N THR A 256 17.93 10.17 25.53
CA THR A 256 17.15 11.05 26.39
C THR A 256 17.05 12.43 25.75
N THR A 257 15.84 12.86 25.41
CA THR A 257 15.61 14.17 24.80
C THR A 257 14.14 14.57 24.95
N ASP A 258 13.88 15.88 25.02
CA ASP A 258 12.53 16.45 25.07
C ASP A 258 12.08 17.06 23.73
N ILE A 259 12.80 16.74 22.63
CA ILE A 259 12.46 17.26 21.30
C ILE A 259 11.20 16.59 20.82
N PHE A 260 10.26 17.40 20.33
CA PHE A 260 9.03 16.94 19.70
C PHE A 260 8.63 17.89 18.58
N ILE A 261 8.48 17.36 17.38
CA ILE A 261 8.01 18.08 16.19
C ILE A 261 6.63 17.50 15.82
N PRO A 262 5.54 18.25 16.03
CA PRO A 262 4.19 17.75 15.74
C PRO A 262 3.95 17.57 14.24
N LYS A 263 2.91 16.79 13.92
CA LYS A 263 2.42 16.58 12.56
C LYS A 263 1.97 17.92 11.98
N GLY A 264 2.45 18.25 10.78
CA GLY A 264 2.14 19.50 10.09
C GLY A 264 3.01 20.70 10.46
N SER A 265 3.83 20.61 11.51
CA SER A 265 4.86 21.64 11.74
C SER A 265 5.96 21.50 10.71
N PHE A 266 6.21 22.59 9.99
CA PHE A 266 7.35 22.76 9.09
C PHE A 266 8.63 23.17 9.84
N GLU A 267 8.49 23.79 11.00
CA GLU A 267 9.61 24.18 11.85
C GLU A 267 10.34 22.93 12.37
N GLY A 268 11.67 22.96 12.28
CA GLY A 268 12.51 21.83 12.69
C GLY A 268 12.52 20.64 11.73
N ARG A 269 11.88 20.74 10.54
CA ARG A 269 11.94 19.67 9.51
C ARG A 269 12.88 19.97 8.37
N PHE A 270 12.98 21.22 7.94
CA PHE A 270 13.83 21.61 6.80
C PHE A 270 15.32 21.65 7.15
N ASN A 271 16.15 21.32 6.17
CA ASN A 271 17.61 21.31 6.28
C ASN A 271 18.17 20.42 7.41
N VAL A 272 17.37 19.48 7.92
CA VAL A 272 17.78 18.55 8.97
C VAL A 272 18.61 17.45 8.34
N LYS A 273 19.93 17.51 8.46
CA LYS A 273 20.79 16.48 7.84
C LYS A 273 20.71 15.19 8.65
N THR A 274 20.43 14.08 7.97
CA THR A 274 20.49 12.74 8.57
C THR A 274 21.84 12.50 9.28
N ARG A 275 22.94 13.01 8.72
CA ARG A 275 24.28 12.90 9.32
C ARG A 275 24.40 13.60 10.67
N ASP A 276 23.72 14.72 10.86
CA ASP A 276 23.75 15.46 12.12
C ASP A 276 22.98 14.71 13.20
N ILE A 277 21.87 14.05 12.84
CA ILE A 277 21.13 13.16 13.74
C ILE A 277 21.97 11.94 14.13
N ILE A 278 22.63 11.31 13.15
CA ILE A 278 23.53 10.16 13.40
C ILE A 278 24.63 10.55 14.38
N ALA A 279 25.27 11.71 14.16
CA ALA A 279 26.33 12.20 15.03
C ALA A 279 25.81 12.57 16.43
N LYS A 280 24.68 13.29 16.50
CA LYS A 280 24.07 13.74 17.76
C LYS A 280 23.72 12.58 18.69
N TYR A 281 23.24 11.47 18.14
CA TYR A 281 22.77 10.32 18.93
C TYR A 281 23.66 9.07 18.80
N ASN A 282 24.85 9.20 18.24
CA ASN A 282 25.83 8.12 18.10
C ASN A 282 25.24 6.83 17.48
N LEU A 283 24.47 6.98 16.38
CA LEU A 283 23.68 5.89 15.79
C LEU A 283 24.49 4.90 14.92
N GLY A 284 25.74 5.23 14.60
CA GLY A 284 26.57 4.43 13.69
C GLY A 284 25.97 4.31 12.28
N ASN A 285 26.17 3.14 11.63
CA ASN A 285 25.64 2.86 10.30
C ASN A 285 24.18 2.36 10.36
N PRO A 286 23.34 2.67 9.35
CA PRO A 286 22.01 2.08 9.28
C PRO A 286 22.10 0.56 9.08
N ILE A 287 21.24 -0.18 9.77
CA ILE A 287 21.14 -1.64 9.68
C ILE A 287 20.09 -2.11 8.67
N ALA A 288 19.17 -1.22 8.27
CA ALA A 288 18.19 -1.45 7.23
C ALA A 288 17.80 -0.11 6.60
N GLY A 289 17.35 -0.15 5.35
CA GLY A 289 16.83 1.02 4.66
C GLY A 289 15.97 0.63 3.46
N ASN A 290 15.06 1.52 3.11
CA ASN A 290 14.22 1.40 1.92
C ASN A 290 13.83 2.81 1.46
N TYR A 291 13.36 2.97 0.23
CA TYR A 291 12.84 4.25 -0.24
C TYR A 291 11.80 4.05 -1.34
N TYR A 292 10.90 5.01 -1.50
CA TYR A 292 10.03 5.13 -2.67
C TYR A 292 10.22 6.50 -3.34
N LEU A 293 9.77 6.57 -4.57
CA LEU A 293 9.67 7.79 -5.35
C LEU A 293 8.24 8.31 -5.27
N CYS A 294 8.04 9.62 -5.15
CA CYS A 294 6.71 10.22 -5.13
C CYS A 294 6.74 11.58 -5.83
N GLN A 295 5.67 11.89 -6.57
CA GLN A 295 5.47 13.15 -7.29
C GLN A 295 4.06 13.67 -6.99
N TYR A 296 3.81 14.92 -7.35
CA TYR A 296 2.54 15.58 -7.11
C TYR A 296 1.33 14.77 -7.62
N ASP A 297 0.25 14.77 -6.83
CA ASP A 297 -1.09 14.35 -7.23
C ASP A 297 -2.14 15.33 -6.66
N ASP A 298 -3.40 15.09 -6.97
CA ASP A 298 -4.55 15.90 -6.53
C ASP A 298 -4.84 15.83 -5.01
N TYR A 299 -4.15 14.96 -4.27
CA TYR A 299 -4.22 14.91 -2.82
C TYR A 299 -3.30 15.92 -2.14
N VAL A 300 -2.25 16.40 -2.80
CA VAL A 300 -1.30 17.37 -2.21
C VAL A 300 -1.99 18.67 -1.74
N PRO A 301 -2.91 19.29 -2.48
CA PRO A 301 -3.65 20.46 -1.98
C PRO A 301 -4.44 20.16 -0.70
N ILE A 302 -5.08 18.98 -0.61
CA ILE A 302 -5.81 18.54 0.58
C ILE A 302 -4.84 18.35 1.76
N LEU A 303 -3.69 17.73 1.51
CA LEU A 303 -2.64 17.54 2.49
C LEU A 303 -2.14 18.88 3.05
N GLN A 304 -1.87 19.86 2.19
CA GLN A 304 -1.41 21.19 2.59
C GLN A 304 -2.43 21.93 3.45
N THR A 305 -3.74 21.79 3.17
CA THR A 305 -4.78 22.38 4.05
C THR A 305 -4.82 21.74 5.44
N THR A 306 -4.41 20.48 5.55
CA THR A 306 -4.33 19.76 6.83
C THR A 306 -3.17 20.26 7.69
N TYR A 307 -2.08 20.74 7.07
CA TYR A 307 -0.89 21.24 7.77
C TYR A 307 -0.90 22.75 8.05
N LYS A 308 -1.87 23.50 7.50
CA LYS A 308 -2.04 24.95 7.72
C LYS A 308 -2.95 25.29 8.92
N LYS A 309 -3.30 24.33 9.77
CA LYS A 309 -4.05 24.51 11.02
C LYS A 309 -3.14 24.32 12.21
#